data_AF-A0A1I8I8I4-F1
#
_entry.id   AF-A0A1I8I8I4-F1
#
_cell.length_a   1.000
_cell.length_b   1.000
_cell.length_c   1.000
_cell.angle_alpha   90.00
_cell.angle_beta   90.00
_cell.angle_gamma   90.00
#
_symmetry.space_group_name_H-M   'P 1'
#
loop_
_entity.id
_entity.type
_entity.pdbx_description
1 polymer ?
#
loop_
_entity_poly.entity_id
_entity_poly.type
_entity_poly.pdbx_seq_one_letter_code
_entity_poly.pdbx_strand_id
1 'polypeptide(L)'
;WVGTAPNRGCEVFIGKIPRDCFEDELVPVFEKAGRIYMFRLMMDFSGSNRGYGFCIYTNREDTKRAVHELDNYEIRKGKTLGVCLSVDNCRLFFATLLFIRRPPDKGKNRGFAFVEYEHHKAAAMARRKLIPGRIQLWGHQIAVDWAEPEREVDEDIMS
;
A
#
# COMPACT_ATOMS: atom_id res chain seq x y z
N TRP A 1 20.26 -5.39 2.76
CA TRP A 1 20.40 -5.70 1.32
C TRP A 1 21.04 -4.50 0.60
N VAL A 2 21.73 -4.70 -0.54
CA VAL A 2 22.43 -3.65 -1.31
C VAL A 2 22.11 -3.78 -2.81
N GLY A 3 20.93 -3.36 -3.25
CA GLY A 3 20.47 -3.42 -4.65
C GLY A 3 19.47 -2.30 -5.01
N THR A 4 18.69 -2.47 -6.08
CA THR A 4 17.63 -1.55 -6.54
C THR A 4 16.25 -1.89 -5.97
N ALA A 5 15.52 -0.90 -5.45
CA ALA A 5 14.28 -1.11 -4.70
C ALA A 5 13.30 -2.04 -5.45
N PRO A 6 12.63 -3.00 -4.78
CA PRO A 6 11.71 -3.92 -5.43
C PRO A 6 10.55 -3.20 -6.10
N ASN A 7 10.08 -3.78 -7.21
CA ASN A 7 8.92 -3.28 -7.96
C ASN A 7 7.61 -3.42 -7.17
N ARG A 8 6.54 -2.79 -7.65
CA ARG A 8 5.20 -2.88 -7.06
C ARG A 8 4.67 -4.31 -7.01
N GLY A 9 3.79 -4.57 -6.04
CA GLY A 9 3.29 -5.92 -5.75
C GLY A 9 4.32 -6.88 -5.13
N CYS A 10 5.46 -6.38 -4.64
CA CYS A 10 6.39 -7.16 -3.81
C CYS A 10 6.15 -6.98 -2.29
N GLU A 11 5.05 -6.36 -1.89
CA GLU A 11 4.71 -6.10 -0.48
C GLU A 11 3.52 -6.97 -0.04
N VAL A 12 3.63 -7.62 1.11
CA VAL A 12 2.51 -8.24 1.82
C VAL A 12 2.11 -7.40 3.03
N PHE A 13 0.81 -7.36 3.29
CA PHE A 13 0.25 -6.90 4.55
C PHE A 13 0.17 -8.07 5.52
N ILE A 14 0.59 -7.82 6.77
CA ILE A 14 0.58 -8.79 7.85
C ILE A 14 -0.30 -8.23 8.96
N GLY A 15 -1.38 -8.92 9.29
CA GLY A 15 -2.33 -8.56 10.34
C GLY A 15 -2.43 -9.62 11.43
N LYS A 16 -3.26 -9.34 12.44
CA LYS A 16 -3.50 -10.21 13.60
C LYS A 16 -2.21 -10.56 14.38
N ILE A 17 -1.19 -9.71 14.28
CA ILE A 17 0.07 -9.89 15.00
C ILE A 17 -0.21 -9.74 16.51
N PRO A 18 0.17 -10.70 17.36
CA PRO A 18 0.09 -10.53 18.82
C PRO A 18 0.89 -9.30 19.27
N ARG A 19 0.37 -8.51 20.22
CA ARG A 19 0.96 -7.21 20.64
C ARG A 19 2.37 -7.30 21.23
N ASP A 20 2.76 -8.50 21.62
CA ASP A 20 4.01 -8.88 22.23
C ASP A 20 4.92 -9.66 21.28
N CYS A 21 4.58 -9.72 19.99
CA CYS A 21 5.37 -10.34 18.92
C CYS A 21 6.10 -9.26 18.11
N PHE A 22 7.41 -9.40 17.94
CA PHE A 22 8.25 -8.39 17.30
C PHE A 22 9.03 -8.96 16.10
N GLU A 23 9.87 -8.12 15.49
CA GLU A 23 10.57 -8.45 14.25
C GLU A 23 11.51 -9.66 14.40
N ASP A 24 12.04 -9.91 15.60
CA ASP A 24 12.86 -11.10 15.92
C ASP A 24 12.10 -12.41 15.79
N GLU A 25 10.79 -12.43 16.11
CA GLU A 25 9.92 -13.59 15.93
C GLU A 25 9.35 -13.66 14.49
N LEU A 26 9.03 -12.50 13.90
CA LEU A 26 8.34 -12.43 12.61
C LEU A 26 9.28 -12.62 11.42
N VAL A 27 10.44 -11.96 11.40
CA VAL A 27 11.38 -11.99 10.26
C VAL A 27 11.77 -13.43 9.90
N PRO A 28 12.17 -14.31 10.85
CA PRO A 28 12.53 -15.69 10.51
C PRO A 28 11.38 -16.52 9.91
N VAL A 29 10.13 -16.18 10.21
CA VAL A 29 8.95 -16.83 9.62
C VAL A 29 8.77 -16.37 8.19
N PHE A 30 8.83 -15.06 7.94
CA PHE A 30 8.64 -14.49 6.60
C PHE A 30 9.83 -14.75 5.66
N GLU A 31 11.04 -14.97 6.19
CA GLU A 31 12.21 -15.38 5.40
C GLU A 31 12.05 -16.77 4.76
N LYS A 32 11.18 -17.63 5.32
CA LYS A 32 10.89 -18.96 4.72
C LYS A 32 10.26 -18.83 3.33
N ALA A 33 9.43 -17.81 3.14
CA ALA A 33 8.75 -17.59 1.87
C ALA A 33 9.66 -16.93 0.82
N GLY A 34 10.69 -16.19 1.22
CA GLY A 34 11.56 -15.50 0.27
C GLY A 34 12.52 -14.50 0.90
N ARG A 35 13.32 -13.86 0.05
CA ARG A 35 14.32 -12.90 0.52
C ARG A 35 13.65 -11.58 0.84
N ILE A 36 13.72 -11.18 2.12
CA ILE A 36 13.15 -9.93 2.59
C ILE A 36 14.06 -8.76 2.17
N TYR A 37 13.47 -7.76 1.51
CA TYR A 37 14.09 -6.46 1.26
C TYR A 37 13.94 -5.54 2.47
N MET A 38 12.72 -5.45 3.01
CA MET A 38 12.40 -4.62 4.18
C MET A 38 11.23 -5.21 4.96
N PHE A 39 11.35 -5.26 6.28
CA PHE A 39 10.24 -5.55 7.19
C PHE A 39 9.88 -4.28 7.96
N ARG A 40 8.59 -4.02 8.16
CA ARG A 40 8.11 -2.85 8.89
C ARG A 40 6.98 -3.25 9.82
N LEU A 41 7.30 -3.40 11.11
CA LEU A 41 6.29 -3.55 12.15
C LEU A 41 5.74 -2.18 12.57
N MET A 42 4.42 -2.03 12.60
CA MET A 42 3.82 -0.77 13.01
C MET A 42 3.70 -0.70 14.53
N MET A 43 4.37 0.28 15.14
CA MET A 43 4.48 0.43 16.59
C MET A 43 3.63 1.58 17.11
N ASP A 44 3.18 1.46 18.35
CA ASP A 44 2.59 2.56 19.11
C ASP A 44 3.64 3.26 20.01
N PHE A 45 3.31 4.45 20.50
CA PHE A 45 4.20 5.23 21.40
C PHE A 45 4.44 4.52 22.74
N SER A 46 3.56 3.59 23.11
CA SER A 46 3.72 2.72 24.28
C SER A 46 4.80 1.64 24.12
N GLY A 47 5.39 1.50 22.92
CA GLY A 47 6.36 0.44 22.62
C GLY A 47 5.74 -0.92 22.30
N SER A 48 4.42 -1.04 22.29
CA SER A 48 3.71 -2.22 21.79
C SER A 48 3.48 -2.12 20.27
N ASN A 49 3.39 -3.26 19.59
CA ASN A 49 2.99 -3.24 18.18
C ASN A 49 1.47 -2.97 18.03
N ARG A 50 1.09 -2.45 16.86
CA ARG A 50 -0.30 -2.11 16.50
C ARG A 50 -1.09 -3.30 15.95
N GLY A 51 -0.55 -4.50 16.00
CA GLY A 51 -1.15 -5.73 15.50
C GLY A 51 -1.06 -5.93 13.99
N TYR A 52 -0.26 -5.10 13.29
CA TYR A 52 -0.02 -5.24 11.87
C TYR A 52 1.36 -4.72 11.45
N GLY A 53 1.81 -5.18 10.29
CA GLY A 53 3.07 -4.82 9.67
C GLY A 53 3.06 -5.06 8.17
N PHE A 54 4.18 -4.77 7.53
CA PHE A 54 4.39 -4.98 6.11
C PHE A 54 5.71 -5.68 5.89
N CYS A 55 5.74 -6.63 4.96
CA CYS A 55 6.98 -7.27 4.51
C CYS A 55 7.12 -7.05 3.02
N ILE A 56 8.24 -6.45 2.60
CA ILE A 56 8.60 -6.25 1.21
C ILE A 56 9.65 -7.29 0.85
N TYR A 57 9.34 -8.12 -0.13
CA TYR A 57 10.24 -9.11 -0.72
C TYR A 57 11.03 -8.50 -1.87
N THR A 58 12.09 -9.19 -2.30
CA THR A 58 12.81 -8.78 -3.51
C THR A 58 12.03 -9.05 -4.80
N ASN A 59 11.13 -10.03 -4.79
CA ASN A 59 10.39 -10.52 -5.95
C ASN A 59 8.89 -10.67 -5.67
N ARG A 60 8.06 -10.60 -6.72
CA ARG A 60 6.59 -10.72 -6.64
C ARG A 60 6.15 -12.17 -6.36
N GLU A 61 6.91 -13.15 -6.85
CA GLU A 61 6.65 -14.58 -6.63
C GLU A 61 6.72 -14.93 -5.14
N ASP A 62 7.70 -14.36 -4.43
CA ASP A 62 7.87 -14.55 -2.97
C ASP A 62 6.67 -13.99 -2.19
N THR A 63 6.08 -12.91 -2.69
CA THR A 63 4.88 -12.29 -2.11
C THR A 63 3.67 -13.22 -2.24
N LYS A 64 3.49 -13.86 -3.41
CA LYS A 64 2.43 -14.86 -3.62
C LYS A 64 2.65 -16.10 -2.73
N ARG A 65 3.90 -16.58 -2.62
CA ARG A 65 4.26 -17.70 -1.73
C ARG A 65 3.99 -17.37 -0.27
N ALA A 66 4.37 -16.17 0.18
CA ALA A 66 4.13 -15.72 1.54
C ALA A 66 2.64 -15.72 1.89
N VAL A 67 1.77 -15.23 1.00
CA VAL A 67 0.31 -15.28 1.22
C VAL A 67 -0.18 -16.72 1.29
N HIS A 68 0.27 -17.59 0.39
CA HIS A 68 -0.17 -18.99 0.36
C HIS A 68 0.30 -19.80 1.57
N GLU A 69 1.54 -19.61 2.01
CA GLU A 69 2.18 -20.44 3.05
C GLU A 69 2.04 -19.86 4.46
N LEU A 70 1.94 -18.53 4.60
CA LEU A 70 1.98 -17.85 5.90
C LEU A 70 0.63 -17.28 6.33
N ASP A 71 -0.38 -17.26 5.45
CA ASP A 71 -1.74 -16.93 5.89
C ASP A 71 -2.26 -18.02 6.83
N ASN A 72 -2.82 -17.59 7.96
CA ASN A 72 -3.23 -18.44 9.08
C ASN A 72 -2.07 -19.18 9.78
N TYR A 73 -0.81 -18.77 9.57
CA TYR A 73 0.32 -19.33 10.30
C TYR A 73 0.20 -19.09 11.80
N GLU A 74 0.25 -20.17 12.58
CA GLU A 74 0.17 -20.10 14.04
C GLU A 74 1.51 -19.69 14.65
N ILE A 75 1.68 -18.39 14.91
CA ILE A 75 2.89 -17.85 15.53
C ILE A 75 2.99 -18.19 17.02
N ARG A 76 1.84 -18.30 17.70
CA ARG A 76 1.72 -18.70 19.10
C ARG A 76 0.45 -19.51 19.30
N LYS A 77 0.38 -20.28 20.39
CA LYS A 77 -0.76 -21.16 20.70
C LYS A 77 -2.10 -20.41 20.57
N GLY A 78 -2.90 -20.75 19.56
CA GLY A 78 -4.20 -20.13 19.27
C GLY A 78 -4.14 -18.71 18.70
N LYS A 79 -2.99 -18.27 18.17
CA LYS A 79 -2.78 -16.96 17.53
C LYS A 79 -2.22 -17.16 16.14
N THR A 80 -3.04 -16.89 15.13
CA THR A 80 -2.68 -16.99 13.73
C THR A 80 -2.44 -15.62 13.11
N LEU A 81 -1.45 -15.54 12.23
CA LEU A 81 -1.19 -14.37 11.40
C LEU A 81 -2.21 -14.31 10.25
N GLY A 82 -2.60 -13.10 9.86
CA GLY A 82 -3.31 -12.89 8.59
C GLY A 82 -2.35 -12.31 7.57
N VAL A 83 -2.20 -12.93 6.41
CA VAL A 83 -1.26 -12.48 5.37
C VAL A 83 -2.02 -12.30 4.07
N CYS A 84 -1.95 -11.11 3.48
CA CYS A 84 -2.54 -10.84 2.17
C CYS A 84 -1.61 -9.96 1.33
N LEU A 85 -1.84 -9.95 0.01
CA LEU A 85 -1.16 -9.01 -0.88
C LEU A 85 -1.45 -7.59 -0.41
N SER A 86 -0.41 -6.76 -0.32
CA SER A 86 -0.61 -5.36 0.02
C SER A 86 -1.35 -4.67 -1.12
N VAL A 87 -2.44 -3.97 -0.78
CA VAL A 87 -3.16 -3.16 -1.76
C VAL A 87 -2.35 -1.88 -1.97
N ASP A 88 -1.82 -1.72 -3.18
CA ASP A 88 -1.07 -0.54 -3.60
C ASP A 88 -2.02 0.67 -3.69
N ASN A 89 -2.38 1.25 -2.54
CA ASN A 89 -3.01 2.57 -2.45
C ASN A 89 -1.96 3.65 -2.74
N CYS A 90 -1.38 3.60 -3.93
CA CYS A 90 -0.31 4.46 -4.40
C CYS A 90 -0.83 5.56 -5.33
N ARG A 91 -2.13 5.54 -5.66
CA ARG A 91 -2.72 6.48 -6.61
C ARG A 91 -3.63 7.45 -5.88
N LEU A 92 -3.38 8.75 -6.08
CA LEU A 92 -4.25 9.81 -5.61
C LEU A 92 -5.02 10.40 -6.79
N PHE A 93 -6.30 10.65 -6.57
CA PHE A 93 -7.17 11.40 -7.45
C PHE A 93 -7.13 12.87 -7.05
N PHE A 94 -6.88 13.74 -8.02
CA PHE A 94 -6.92 15.18 -7.89
C PHE A 94 -8.03 15.70 -8.79
N ALA A 95 -9.00 16.44 -8.26
CA ALA A 95 -10.03 17.05 -9.08
C ALA A 95 -10.36 18.47 -8.67
N THR A 96 -10.55 19.32 -9.67
CA THR A 96 -11.04 20.68 -9.46
C THR A 96 -12.55 20.62 -9.20
N LEU A 97 -12.99 21.20 -8.08
CA LEU A 97 -14.42 21.21 -7.69
C LEU A 97 -15.34 21.81 -8.77
N LEU A 98 -14.82 22.73 -9.59
CA LEU A 98 -15.54 23.37 -10.69
C LEU A 98 -15.96 22.37 -11.80
N PHE A 99 -15.15 21.33 -12.01
CA PHE A 99 -15.35 20.36 -13.09
C PHE A 99 -16.13 19.11 -12.65
N ILE A 100 -16.15 18.78 -11.36
CA ILE A 100 -16.97 17.68 -10.81
C ILE A 100 -18.47 17.91 -11.10
N ARG A 101 -18.91 19.17 -11.18
CA ARG A 101 -20.31 19.55 -11.37
C ARG A 101 -20.70 19.87 -12.82
N ARG A 102 -19.77 19.79 -13.77
CA ARG A 102 -20.05 20.12 -15.18
C ARG A 102 -19.85 18.91 -16.08
N PRO A 103 -20.73 18.71 -17.08
CA PRO A 103 -20.49 17.69 -18.10
C PRO A 103 -19.18 17.99 -18.85
N PRO A 104 -18.42 16.96 -19.25
CA PRO A 104 -17.13 17.15 -19.89
C PRO A 104 -17.30 17.78 -21.28
N ASP A 105 -16.76 18.99 -21.45
CA ASP A 105 -16.61 19.62 -22.77
C ASP A 105 -15.58 18.84 -23.58
N LYS A 106 -15.99 18.32 -24.75
CA LYS A 106 -15.06 17.71 -25.72
C LYS A 106 -14.13 18.78 -26.28
N GLY A 107 -12.96 18.94 -25.67
CA GLY A 107 -11.95 19.93 -26.05
C GLY A 107 -11.24 20.63 -24.89
N LYS A 108 -11.66 20.40 -23.64
CA LYS A 108 -10.99 20.92 -22.44
C LYS A 108 -10.47 19.78 -21.56
N ASN A 109 -9.53 20.10 -20.68
CA ASN A 109 -9.10 19.17 -19.64
C ASN A 109 -10.32 18.73 -18.81
N ARG A 110 -10.40 17.44 -18.46
CA ARG A 110 -11.54 16.88 -17.71
C ARG A 110 -11.61 17.38 -16.25
N GLY A 111 -10.70 18.27 -15.86
CA GLY A 111 -10.64 18.88 -14.54
C GLY A 111 -10.23 17.92 -13.43
N PHE A 112 -9.65 16.78 -13.77
CA PHE A 112 -9.04 15.86 -12.83
C PHE A 112 -7.72 15.30 -13.36
N ALA A 113 -6.90 14.79 -12.45
CA ALA A 113 -5.67 14.08 -12.71
C ALA A 113 -5.52 12.95 -11.71
N PHE A 114 -4.76 11.93 -12.10
CA PHE A 114 -4.28 10.91 -11.19
C PHE A 114 -2.78 11.07 -11.00
N VAL A 115 -2.32 10.99 -9.76
CA VAL A 115 -0.88 10.94 -9.45
C VAL A 115 -0.58 9.60 -8.85
N GLU A 116 0.32 8.89 -9.50
CA GLU A 116 0.80 7.59 -9.07
C GLU A 116 2.13 7.77 -8.33
N TYR A 117 2.20 7.29 -7.11
CA TYR A 117 3.38 7.35 -6.27
C TYR A 117 4.11 6.02 -6.30
N GLU A 118 5.42 6.06 -6.10
CA GLU A 118 6.25 4.84 -6.08
C GLU A 118 5.79 3.84 -5.00
N HIS A 119 5.42 4.35 -3.81
CA HIS A 119 4.99 3.53 -2.67
C HIS A 119 3.87 4.20 -1.87
N HIS A 120 3.05 3.39 -1.17
CA HIS A 120 1.90 3.86 -0.40
C HIS A 120 2.27 4.95 0.62
N LYS A 121 3.45 4.83 1.26
CA LYS A 121 3.95 5.84 2.20
C LYS A 121 4.06 7.22 1.54
N ALA A 122 4.59 7.31 0.33
CA ALA A 122 4.72 8.56 -0.41
C ALA A 122 3.34 9.14 -0.74
N ALA A 123 2.41 8.29 -1.20
CA ALA A 123 1.04 8.69 -1.48
C ALA A 123 0.31 9.17 -0.21
N ALA A 124 0.46 8.47 0.91
CA ALA A 124 -0.19 8.80 2.18
C ALA A 124 0.37 10.09 2.78
N MET A 125 1.69 10.30 2.68
CA MET A 125 2.33 11.56 3.07
C MET A 125 1.86 12.71 2.20
N ALA A 126 1.78 12.51 0.88
CA ALA A 126 1.26 13.51 -0.03
C ALA A 126 -0.20 13.86 0.32
N ARG A 127 -1.10 12.87 0.37
CA ARG A 127 -2.50 13.07 0.79
C ARG A 127 -2.60 13.82 2.12
N ARG A 128 -1.82 13.42 3.14
CA ARG A 128 -1.83 14.10 4.45
C ARG A 128 -1.36 15.55 4.37
N LYS A 129 -0.43 15.89 3.48
CA LYS A 129 0.00 17.28 3.27
C LYS A 129 -1.04 18.09 2.47
N LEU A 130 -1.75 17.43 1.55
CA LEU A 130 -2.64 18.08 0.59
C LEU A 130 -4.08 18.24 1.12
N ILE A 131 -4.54 17.43 2.07
CA ILE A 131 -5.90 17.51 2.65
C ILE A 131 -6.10 18.69 3.63
N PRO A 132 -5.17 19.00 4.56
CA PRO A 132 -5.36 20.10 5.52
C PRO A 132 -5.24 21.49 4.88
N GLY A 133 -4.60 21.58 3.71
CA GLY A 133 -4.48 22.82 2.96
C GLY A 133 -5.45 22.83 1.79
N ARG A 134 -6.35 23.83 1.71
CA ARG A 134 -7.12 24.13 0.50
C ARG A 134 -6.14 24.51 -0.61
N ILE A 135 -5.58 23.51 -1.29
CA ILE A 135 -4.67 23.75 -2.41
C ILE A 135 -5.50 24.35 -3.54
N GLN A 136 -5.05 25.51 -3.99
CA GLN A 136 -5.59 26.17 -5.16
C GLN A 136 -4.59 26.04 -6.29
N LEU A 137 -5.03 25.45 -7.40
CA LEU A 137 -4.31 25.52 -8.67
C LEU A 137 -5.08 26.48 -9.56
N TRP A 138 -4.41 27.52 -10.07
CA TRP A 138 -5.01 28.55 -10.90
C TRP A 138 -6.27 29.20 -10.29
N GLY A 139 -6.25 29.44 -8.97
CA GLY A 139 -7.38 30.01 -8.24
C GLY A 139 -8.53 29.04 -7.92
N HIS A 140 -8.44 27.78 -8.34
CA HIS A 140 -9.47 26.77 -8.11
C HIS A 140 -9.08 25.77 -7.03
N GLN A 141 -9.99 25.49 -6.11
CA GLN A 141 -9.80 24.47 -5.08
C GLN A 141 -9.74 23.07 -5.69
N ILE A 142 -8.73 22.31 -5.26
CA ILE A 142 -8.49 20.95 -5.67
C ILE A 142 -8.89 20.00 -4.54
N ALA A 143 -9.77 19.06 -4.85
CA ALA A 143 -10.08 17.90 -4.03
C ALA A 143 -9.02 16.82 -4.26
N VAL A 144 -8.53 16.22 -3.18
CA VAL A 144 -7.57 15.12 -3.20
C VAL A 144 -8.16 13.94 -2.44
N ASP A 145 -8.29 12.79 -3.10
CA ASP A 145 -8.72 11.55 -2.47
C ASP A 145 -7.86 10.37 -2.94
N TRP A 146 -8.00 9.22 -2.29
CA TRP A 146 -7.49 7.97 -2.85
C TRP A 146 -8.22 7.70 -4.16
N ALA A 147 -7.47 7.34 -5.20
CA ALA A 147 -8.08 6.79 -6.40
C ALA A 147 -8.46 5.33 -6.14
N GLU A 148 -9.54 4.86 -6.74
CA GLU A 148 -9.81 3.43 -6.79
C GLU A 148 -8.60 2.74 -7.45
N PRO A 149 -8.09 1.65 -6.85
CA PRO A 149 -7.00 0.89 -7.46
C PRO A 149 -7.46 0.42 -8.84
N GLU A 150 -6.65 0.68 -9.87
CA GLU A 150 -6.88 0.05 -11.16
C GLU A 150 -6.82 -1.47 -10.93
N ARG A 151 -7.88 -2.18 -11.33
CA ARG A 151 -7.87 -3.63 -11.33
C ARG A 151 -6.67 -4.05 -12.16
N GLU A 152 -5.78 -4.88 -11.61
CA GLU A 152 -4.77 -5.54 -12.42
C GLU A 152 -5.53 -6.24 -13.55
N VAL A 153 -5.26 -5.82 -14.79
CA VAL A 153 -5.79 -6.52 -15.96
C VAL A 153 -5.00 -7.81 -16.00
N ASP A 154 -5.66 -8.94 -15.71
CA ASP A 154 -5.07 -10.26 -15.92
C ASP A 154 -4.54 -10.31 -17.36
N GLU A 155 -3.27 -10.66 -17.53
CA GLU A 155 -2.62 -10.71 -18.85
C GLU A 155 -3.38 -11.65 -19.82
N ASP A 156 -4.13 -12.60 -19.28
CA ASP A 156 -5.00 -13.53 -20.02
C ASP A 156 -6.23 -12.88 -20.68
N ILE A 157 -6.61 -11.63 -20.34
CA ILE A 157 -7.72 -10.91 -20.98
C ILE A 157 -7.25 -10.09 -22.19
N MET A 158 -5.93 -9.92 -22.36
CA MET A 158 -5.34 -9.16 -23.47
C MET A 158 -4.84 -10.03 -24.63
N SER A 159 -5.23 -11.30 -24.69
CA SER A 159 -4.92 -12.19 -25.82
C SER A 159 -6.14 -12.54 -26.67
#